data_AF-A0A4S0NA24-F1
#
_entry.id   AF-A0A4S0NA24-F1
#
_cell.length_a   1.000
_cell.length_b   1.000
_cell.length_c   1.000
_cell.angle_alpha   90.00
_cell.angle_beta   90.00
_cell.angle_gamma   90.00
#
_symmetry.space_group_name_H-M   'P 1'
#
loop_
_entity.id
_entity.type
_entity.pdbx_description
1 polymer ?
#
loop_
_entity_poly.entity_id
_entity_poly.type
_entity_poly.pdbx_seq_one_letter_code
_entity_poly.pdbx_strand_id
1 'polypeptide(L)'
;MKLTTAEKRELSEFLHSYIERYTFRNRTDVDGVASGNLFGLLELVNKPLAKKLQNRSGLVSAARDLGFGITAGKGGSRAGTVIWEYIDVPRS
;
A
#
# COMPACT_ATOMS: atom_id res chain seq x y z
N MET A 1 -5.35 4.51 -14.61
CA MET A 1 -3.94 4.33 -15.02
C MET A 1 -3.77 2.92 -15.58
N LYS A 2 -2.95 2.68 -16.61
CA LYS A 2 -2.65 1.32 -17.09
C LYS A 2 -1.19 0.97 -16.82
N LEU A 3 -0.94 0.10 -15.85
CA LEU A 3 0.37 -0.54 -15.65
C LEU A 3 0.56 -1.66 -16.68
N THR A 4 1.78 -1.82 -17.17
CA THR A 4 2.15 -2.99 -17.98
C THR A 4 2.18 -4.27 -17.14
N THR A 5 2.20 -5.44 -17.78
CA THR A 5 2.29 -6.73 -17.07
C THR A 5 3.53 -6.82 -16.18
N ALA A 6 4.67 -6.33 -16.65
CA ALA A 6 5.91 -6.30 -15.87
C ALA A 6 5.76 -5.42 -14.62
N GLU A 7 5.18 -4.23 -14.77
CA GLU A 7 4.98 -3.29 -13.66
C GLU A 7 3.94 -3.78 -12.64
N LYS A 8 2.90 -4.49 -13.11
CA LYS A 8 1.95 -5.16 -12.22
C LYS A 8 2.65 -6.22 -11.37
N ARG A 9 3.54 -7.01 -11.97
CA ARG A 9 4.35 -8.00 -11.26
C ARG A 9 5.28 -7.34 -10.25
N GLU A 10 6.04 -6.34 -10.68
CA GLU A 10 6.94 -5.58 -9.79
C GLU A 10 6.19 -4.94 -8.61
N LEU A 11 5.02 -4.36 -8.87
CA LEU A 11 4.19 -3.77 -7.82
C LEU A 11 3.69 -4.84 -6.85
N SER A 12 3.25 -6.00 -7.35
CA SER A 12 2.79 -7.11 -6.53
C SER A 12 3.90 -7.67 -5.65
N GLU A 13 5.10 -7.90 -6.21
CA GLU A 13 6.28 -8.37 -5.47
C GLU A 13 6.71 -7.36 -4.39
N PHE A 14 6.70 -6.07 -4.73
CA PHE A 14 6.94 -4.99 -3.77
C PHE A 14 5.94 -5.04 -2.62
N LEU A 15 4.63 -5.04 -2.93
CA LEU A 15 3.60 -5.03 -1.91
C LEU A 15 3.68 -6.27 -1.01
N HIS A 16 3.86 -7.47 -1.55
CA HIS A 16 4.04 -8.68 -0.75
C HIS A 16 5.23 -8.57 0.21
N SER A 17 6.41 -8.25 -0.31
CA SER A 17 7.64 -8.18 0.48
C SER A 17 7.55 -7.16 1.62
N TYR A 18 6.96 -6.00 1.36
CA TYR A 18 6.88 -4.94 2.34
C TYR A 18 5.70 -5.08 3.29
N ILE A 19 4.58 -5.66 2.87
CA ILE A 19 3.49 -5.95 3.81
C ILE A 19 3.98 -7.02 4.79
N GLU A 20 4.49 -8.16 4.33
CA GLU A 20 4.96 -9.23 5.22
C GLU A 20 6.04 -8.79 6.23
N ARG A 21 6.94 -7.89 5.82
CA ARG A 21 7.98 -7.33 6.69
C ARG A 21 7.47 -6.33 7.71
N TYR A 22 6.44 -5.55 7.36
CA TYR A 22 6.00 -4.40 8.13
C TYR A 22 4.57 -4.48 8.67
N THR A 23 3.87 -5.61 8.52
CA THR A 23 2.57 -5.83 9.16
C THR A 23 2.74 -5.58 10.65
N PHE A 24 2.15 -4.48 11.12
CA PHE A 24 2.28 -4.02 12.49
C PHE A 24 1.52 -5.01 13.40
N ARG A 25 2.20 -6.04 13.90
CA ARG A 25 1.63 -7.05 14.82
C ARG A 25 1.05 -6.46 16.12
N ASN A 26 1.19 -5.16 16.36
CA ASN A 26 0.77 -4.49 17.59
C ASN A 26 -0.57 -3.74 17.47
N ARG A 27 -1.18 -3.66 16.29
CA ARG A 27 -2.54 -3.10 16.13
C ARG A 27 -3.50 -4.22 15.76
N THR A 28 -4.55 -4.36 16.55
CA THR A 28 -5.61 -5.37 16.35
C THR A 28 -6.81 -4.83 15.59
N ASP A 29 -6.85 -3.52 15.34
CA ASP A 29 -7.99 -2.83 14.73
C ASP A 29 -7.86 -2.60 13.22
N VAL A 30 -6.68 -2.89 12.65
CA VAL A 30 -6.39 -2.75 11.22
C VAL A 30 -5.43 -3.85 10.78
N ASP A 31 -5.66 -4.39 9.58
CA ASP A 31 -4.73 -5.33 8.94
C ASP A 31 -3.87 -4.60 7.90
N GLY A 32 -2.67 -5.14 7.64
CA GLY A 32 -1.76 -4.62 6.62
C GLY A 32 -0.95 -3.37 7.02
N VAL A 33 -0.50 -2.63 6.01
CA VAL A 33 0.43 -1.49 6.16
C VAL A 33 -0.21 -0.22 5.60
N ALA A 34 -0.01 0.90 6.29
CA ALA A 34 -0.53 2.19 5.85
C ALA A 34 -0.01 2.53 4.43
N SER A 35 -0.93 2.80 3.52
CA SER A 35 -0.64 3.08 2.10
C SER A 35 0.35 4.24 1.88
N GLY A 36 0.39 5.23 2.78
CA GLY A 36 1.38 6.31 2.70
C GLY A 36 2.81 5.86 2.97
N ASN A 37 3.00 4.92 3.93
CA ASN A 37 4.32 4.35 4.19
C ASN A 37 4.78 3.52 2.99
N LEU A 38 3.87 2.72 2.43
CA LEU A 38 4.15 1.93 1.23
C LEU A 38 4.50 2.84 0.04
N PHE A 39 3.76 3.93 -0.17
CA PHE A 39 4.07 4.87 -1.25
C PHE A 39 5.42 5.56 -1.06
N GLY A 40 5.72 6.04 0.15
CA GLY A 40 7.02 6.64 0.46
C GLY A 40 8.18 5.67 0.27
N LEU A 41 8.01 4.39 0.64
CA LEU A 41 9.00 3.36 0.36
C LEU A 41 9.14 3.10 -1.14
N LEU A 42 8.03 3.07 -1.87
CA LEU A 42 8.05 2.88 -3.32
C LEU A 42 8.78 4.03 -4.04
N GLU A 43 8.62 5.27 -3.58
CA GLU A 43 9.36 6.43 -4.10
C GLU A 43 10.88 6.29 -3.93
N LEU A 44 11.32 5.61 -2.86
CA LEU A 44 12.74 5.36 -2.59
C LEU A 44 13.30 4.21 -3.43
N VAL A 45 12.56 3.12 -3.60
CA VAL A 45 13.08 1.88 -4.22
C VAL A 45 12.74 1.72 -5.70
N ASN A 46 11.62 2.30 -6.17
CA ASN A 46 11.19 2.25 -7.56
C ASN A 46 10.47 3.56 -7.97
N LYS A 47 11.26 4.63 -8.05
CA LYS A 47 10.80 5.97 -8.44
C LYS A 47 10.02 6.02 -9.77
N PRO A 48 10.40 5.28 -10.84
CA PRO A 48 9.61 5.24 -12.06
C PRO A 48 8.18 4.72 -11.85
N LEU A 49 8.02 3.64 -11.09
CA LEU A 49 6.71 3.07 -10.79
C LEU A 49 5.88 4.00 -9.88
N ALA A 50 6.51 4.62 -8.88
CA ALA A 50 5.86 5.63 -8.04
C ALA A 50 5.36 6.84 -8.85
N LYS A 51 6.17 7.34 -9.81
CA LYS A 51 5.76 8.42 -10.72
C LYS A 51 4.54 8.05 -11.56
N LYS A 52 4.45 6.81 -12.02
CA LYS A 52 3.28 6.33 -12.76
C LYS A 52 2.03 6.31 -11.89
N LEU A 53 2.17 5.83 -10.64
CA LEU A 53 1.10 5.80 -9.64
C LEU A 53 0.69 7.19 -9.14
N GLN A 54 1.56 8.20 -9.30
CA GLN A 54 1.38 9.62 -8.97
C GLN A 54 1.29 9.93 -7.47
N ASN A 55 0.53 9.15 -6.71
CA ASN A 55 0.31 9.36 -5.28
C ASN A 55 -0.21 8.09 -4.59
N ARG A 56 -0.43 8.20 -3.28
CA ARG A 56 -1.02 7.17 -2.42
C ARG A 56 -2.34 6.60 -2.96
N SER A 57 -3.25 7.45 -3.45
CA SER A 57 -4.55 6.99 -3.97
C SER A 57 -4.39 6.15 -5.24
N GLY A 58 -3.41 6.49 -6.09
CA GLY A 58 -3.05 5.66 -7.24
C GLY A 58 -2.47 4.31 -6.85
N LEU A 59 -1.64 4.25 -5.80
CA LEU A 59 -1.18 3.00 -5.21
C LEU A 59 -2.33 2.13 -4.69
N VAL A 60 -3.26 2.71 -3.94
CA VAL A 60 -4.43 1.98 -3.41
C VAL A 60 -5.30 1.45 -4.53
N SER A 61 -5.55 2.26 -5.57
CA SER A 61 -6.32 1.81 -6.74
C SER A 61 -5.63 0.64 -7.42
N ALA A 62 -4.32 0.72 -7.65
CA ALA A 62 -3.57 -0.35 -8.31
C ALA A 62 -3.50 -1.63 -7.46
N ALA A 63 -3.33 -1.50 -6.15
CA ALA A 63 -3.35 -2.63 -5.21
C ALA A 63 -4.71 -3.34 -5.23
N ARG A 64 -5.82 -2.58 -5.25
CA ARG A 64 -7.18 -3.13 -5.38
C ARG A 64 -7.36 -3.90 -6.69
N ASP A 65 -6.88 -3.35 -7.80
CA ASP A 65 -6.94 -4.01 -9.12
C ASP A 65 -6.11 -5.31 -9.18
N LEU A 66 -5.09 -5.41 -8.32
CA LEU A 66 -4.24 -6.60 -8.16
C LEU A 66 -4.78 -7.60 -7.11
N GLY A 67 -5.91 -7.32 -6.47
CA GLY A 67 -6.55 -8.21 -5.50
C GLY A 67 -6.07 -8.08 -4.05
N PHE A 68 -5.28 -7.05 -3.72
CA PHE A 68 -4.88 -6.78 -2.33
C PHE A 68 -6.07 -6.26 -1.50
N GLY A 69 -6.10 -6.63 -0.22
CA GLY A 69 -7.11 -6.16 0.72
C GLY A 69 -6.89 -4.69 1.08
N ILE A 70 -7.95 -3.88 1.08
CA ILE A 70 -7.90 -2.47 1.48
C ILE A 70 -8.83 -2.24 2.67
N THR A 71 -8.28 -1.88 3.82
CA THR A 71 -9.06 -1.55 5.02
C THR A 71 -8.88 -0.09 5.42
N ALA A 72 -9.97 0.57 5.78
CA ALA A 72 -9.93 1.90 6.36
C ALA A 72 -9.64 1.80 7.86
N GLY A 73 -8.72 2.62 8.36
CA GLY A 73 -8.29 2.58 9.75
C GLY A 73 -7.94 3.96 10.29
N LYS A 74 -8.05 4.14 11.60
CA LYS A 74 -7.59 5.38 12.25
C LYS A 74 -6.08 5.45 12.16
N GLY A 75 -5.53 6.39 11.39
CA GLY A 75 -4.10 6.67 11.40
C GLY A 75 -3.79 7.63 12.56
N GLY A 76 -2.80 7.27 13.38
CA GLY A 76 -2.36 8.10 14.49
C GLY A 76 -1.72 9.39 13.98
N SER A 77 -2.49 10.46 13.89
CA SER A 77 -2.00 11.82 13.69
C SER A 77 -2.18 12.60 15.00
N ARG A 78 -1.14 13.32 15.43
CA ARG A 78 -1.20 14.25 16.57
C ARG A 78 -2.19 15.41 16.36
N ALA A 79 -2.68 15.62 15.12
CA ALA A 79 -3.54 16.75 14.74
C ALA A 79 -5.02 16.36 14.49
N GLY A 80 -5.44 15.15 14.87
CA GLY A 80 -6.82 14.67 14.70
C GLY A 80 -6.88 13.29 14.04
N THR A 81 -8.01 12.59 14.25
CA THR A 81 -8.21 11.25 13.70
C THR A 81 -8.42 11.36 12.18
N VAL A 82 -7.38 11.04 11.41
CA VAL A 82 -7.48 10.89 9.96
C VAL A 82 -7.76 9.41 9.66
N ILE A 83 -8.70 9.14 8.75
CA ILE A 83 -8.91 7.79 8.22
C ILE A 83 -7.85 7.54 7.15
N TRP A 84 -7.08 6.47 7.31
CA TRP A 84 -6.05 6.01 6.39
C TRP A 84 -6.45 4.69 5.77
N GLU A 85 -6.03 4.47 4.52
CA GLU A 85 -6.15 3.19 3.85
C GLU A 85 -4.91 2.33 4.15
N TYR A 86 -5.15 1.10 4.59
CA TYR A 86 -4.15 0.09 4.86
C TYR A 86 -4.26 -0.99 3.77
N ILE A 87 -3.13 -1.40 3.23
CA ILE A 87 -3.03 -2.42 2.18
C ILE A 87 -2.51 -3.69 2.83
N ASP A 88 -3.26 -4.78 2.67
CA ASP A 88 -2.92 -6.11 3.16
C ASP A 88 -2.81 -7.12 2.02
N VAL A 89 -2.07 -8.20 2.26
CA VAL A 89 -1.94 -9.29 1.28
C VAL A 89 -3.31 -9.91 0.97
N PRO A 90 -3.52 -10.46 -0.24
CA PRO A 90 -4.77 -11.14 -0.57
C PRO A 90 -5.05 -12.26 0.44
N ARG A 91 -6.23 -12.24 1.06
CA ARG A 91 -6.68 -13.34 1.93
C ARG A 91 -6.94 -14.57 1.06
N SER A 92 -6.23 -15.66 1.36
CA SER A 92 -6.36 -16.97 0.70
C SER A 92 -7.71 -17.61 0.98
#